data_AF-A0A7S1Q220-F1
#
_entry.id   AF-A0A7S1Q220-F1
#
_cell.length_a   1.000
_cell.length_b   1.000
_cell.length_c   1.000
_cell.angle_alpha   90.00
_cell.angle_beta   90.00
_cell.angle_gamma   90.00
#
_symmetry.space_group_name_H-M   'P 1'
#
loop_
_entity.id
_entity.type
_entity.pdbx_description
1 polymer ?
#
loop_
_entity_poly.entity_id
_entity_poly.type
_entity_poly.pdbx_seq_one_letter_code
_entity_poly.pdbx_strand_id
1 'polypeptide(L)'
;MVSAGHAVYYLSPDYRAAIEDTGATFLDAAEYYDLYKEGRTPETFGAANRLREELNLPESDGEFMVRMKVSNVELEKKLEGMLRAIRETKADTILYDPVLNREAAIAAEIAKVAIVGLLAFNGYGAW
;
A
#
# COMPACT_ATOMS: atom_id res chain seq x y z
N MET A 1 2.40 -4.61 -21.37
CA MET A 1 2.38 -3.15 -21.55
C MET A 1 0.95 -2.65 -21.49
N VAL A 2 0.75 -1.41 -21.06
CA VAL A 2 -0.50 -0.64 -21.08
C VAL A 2 -0.97 -0.34 -22.54
N SER A 3 -0.65 -1.23 -23.47
CA SER A 3 -0.85 -1.08 -24.91
C SER A 3 -2.24 -1.50 -25.39
N ALA A 4 -3.09 -1.99 -24.48
CA ALA A 4 -4.45 -2.42 -24.78
C ALA A 4 -5.52 -1.32 -24.55
N GLY A 5 -5.12 -0.09 -24.21
CA GLY A 5 -6.03 1.04 -24.02
C GLY A 5 -6.59 1.20 -22.60
N HIS A 6 -6.16 0.37 -21.64
CA HIS A 6 -6.52 0.54 -20.22
C HIS A 6 -5.69 1.66 -19.58
N ALA A 7 -6.29 2.48 -18.71
CA ALA A 7 -5.53 3.36 -17.83
C ALA A 7 -5.08 2.56 -16.60
N VAL A 8 -3.77 2.51 -16.34
CA VAL A 8 -3.20 1.78 -15.20
C VAL A 8 -2.52 2.78 -14.28
N TYR A 9 -2.86 2.72 -12.99
CA TYR A 9 -2.31 3.58 -11.95
C TYR A 9 -1.65 2.71 -10.88
N TYR A 10 -0.45 3.08 -10.45
CA TYR A 10 0.24 2.44 -9.34
C TYR A 10 0.34 3.40 -8.17
N LEU A 11 -0.34 3.09 -7.06
CA LEU A 11 -0.16 3.77 -5.79
C LEU A 11 0.99 3.11 -5.02
N SER A 12 2.16 3.74 -5.04
CA SER A 12 3.41 3.16 -4.53
C SER A 12 4.30 4.25 -3.92
N PRO A 13 5.06 3.95 -2.84
CA PRO A 13 6.10 4.87 -2.37
C PRO A 13 7.35 4.86 -3.27
N ASP A 14 7.56 3.79 -4.03
CA ASP A 14 8.81 3.51 -4.75
C ASP A 14 8.58 3.11 -6.21
N TYR A 15 9.68 2.99 -6.97
CA TYR A 15 9.72 2.45 -8.34
C TYR A 15 9.08 3.31 -9.44
N ARG A 16 8.92 4.63 -9.23
CA ARG A 16 8.35 5.56 -10.23
C ARG A 16 8.86 5.33 -11.65
N ALA A 17 10.19 5.34 -11.83
CA ALA A 17 10.79 5.19 -13.16
C ALA A 17 10.42 3.86 -13.84
N ALA A 18 10.43 2.75 -13.10
CA ALA A 18 10.07 1.44 -13.63
C ALA A 18 8.57 1.34 -13.95
N ILE A 19 7.71 1.96 -13.14
CA ILE A 19 6.26 2.02 -13.36
C ILE A 19 5.95 2.83 -14.62
N GLU A 20 6.51 4.03 -14.72
CA GLU A 20 6.26 4.94 -15.84
C GLU A 20 6.79 4.37 -17.17
N ASP A 21 7.90 3.61 -17.16
CA ASP A 21 8.43 2.89 -18.34
C ASP A 21 7.43 1.86 -18.91
N THR A 22 6.50 1.35 -18.08
CA THR A 22 5.44 0.44 -18.57
C THR A 22 4.29 1.14 -19.29
N GLY A 23 4.24 2.48 -19.21
CA GLY A 23 3.12 3.33 -19.64
C GLY A 23 2.03 3.53 -18.58
N ALA A 24 2.25 3.10 -17.34
CA ALA A 24 1.34 3.33 -16.22
C ALA A 24 1.60 4.68 -15.53
N THR A 25 0.59 5.23 -14.88
CA THR A 25 0.71 6.46 -14.08
C THR A 25 1.14 6.14 -12.66
N PHE A 26 2.22 6.75 -12.21
CA PHE A 26 2.65 6.68 -10.82
C PHE A 26 1.86 7.64 -9.94
N LEU A 27 1.25 7.13 -8.88
CA LEU A 27 0.65 7.89 -7.78
C LEU A 27 1.54 7.76 -6.55
N ASP A 28 2.09 8.89 -6.10
CA ASP A 28 3.05 8.92 -5.00
C ASP A 28 2.36 8.64 -3.68
N ALA A 29 2.62 7.48 -3.07
CA ALA A 29 1.98 7.12 -1.81
C ALA A 29 2.26 8.13 -0.69
N ALA A 30 3.37 8.88 -0.72
CA ALA A 30 3.65 9.94 0.25
C ALA A 30 2.67 11.12 0.16
N GLU A 31 2.06 11.35 -0.99
CA GLU A 31 1.05 12.41 -1.19
C GLU A 31 -0.36 11.95 -0.82
N TYR A 32 -0.62 10.64 -0.86
CA TYR A 32 -1.93 10.07 -0.56
C TYR A 32 -2.07 9.61 0.88
N TYR A 33 -1.05 8.98 1.46
CA TYR A 33 -1.14 8.37 2.78
C TYR A 33 -0.67 9.30 3.89
N ASP A 34 -1.53 9.48 4.89
CA ASP A 34 -1.19 10.17 6.13
C ASP A 34 -0.07 9.45 6.89
N LEU A 35 0.13 8.16 6.59
CA LEU A 35 1.21 7.36 7.14
C LEU A 35 2.57 8.01 6.95
N TYR A 36 2.84 8.57 5.77
CA TYR A 36 4.13 9.17 5.46
C TYR A 36 4.22 10.65 5.84
N LYS A 37 3.13 11.22 6.34
CA LYS A 37 3.17 12.55 6.97
C LYS A 37 3.94 12.43 8.30
N GLU A 38 4.46 13.55 8.79
CA GLU A 38 5.24 13.62 10.05
C GLU A 38 6.68 13.07 9.95
N GLY A 39 7.28 13.10 8.75
CA GLY A 39 8.71 12.80 8.57
C GLY A 39 9.06 11.31 8.56
N ARG A 40 8.06 10.43 8.38
CA ARG A 40 8.28 9.00 8.20
C ARG A 40 8.81 8.73 6.79
N THR A 41 9.78 7.84 6.67
CA THR A 41 10.34 7.46 5.36
C THR A 41 9.29 6.71 4.55
N PRO A 42 8.98 7.14 3.32
CA PRO A 42 8.12 6.39 2.42
C PRO A 42 8.88 5.20 1.85
N GLU A 43 8.85 4.08 2.57
CA GLU A 43 9.35 2.78 2.13
C GLU A 43 8.43 1.68 2.67
N THR A 44 8.40 0.51 2.03
CA THR A 44 7.47 -0.59 2.35
C THR A 44 7.49 -1.03 3.82
N PHE A 45 8.65 -0.96 4.49
CA PHE A 45 8.84 -1.41 5.88
C PHE A 45 9.19 -0.30 6.88
N GLY A 46 9.52 0.89 6.41
CA GLY A 46 10.06 1.98 7.25
C GLY A 46 9.01 2.63 8.13
N ALA A 47 7.76 2.67 7.65
CA ALA A 47 6.64 3.15 8.44
C ALA A 47 6.43 2.32 9.72
N ALA A 48 6.55 0.99 9.64
CA ALA A 48 6.39 0.10 10.79
C ALA A 48 7.49 0.30 11.84
N ASN A 49 8.75 0.53 11.41
CA ASN A 49 9.87 0.78 12.32
C ASN A 49 9.74 2.10 13.08
N ARG A 50 9.24 3.15 12.42
CA ARG A 50 8.94 4.42 13.12
C ARG A 50 7.75 4.30 14.05
N LEU A 51 6.69 3.59 13.64
CA LEU A 51 5.54 3.34 14.50
C LEU A 51 5.91 2.51 15.74
N ARG A 52 6.90 1.61 15.64
CA ARG A 52 7.47 0.90 16.79
C ARG A 52 8.03 1.87 17.83
N GLU A 53 8.81 2.85 17.38
CA GLU A 53 9.39 3.89 18.25
C GLU A 53 8.28 4.76 18.86
N GLU A 54 7.35 5.27 18.04
CA GLU A 54 6.25 6.14 18.48
C GLU A 54 5.33 5.48 19.52
N LEU A 55 5.06 4.18 19.36
CA LEU A 55 4.19 3.42 20.24
C LEU A 55 4.93 2.75 21.40
N ASN A 56 6.23 2.99 21.55
CA ASN A 56 7.09 2.41 22.59
C ASN A 56 6.98 0.87 22.65
N LEU A 57 6.96 0.22 21.49
CA LEU A 57 6.86 -1.24 21.44
C LEU A 57 8.15 -1.90 21.96
N PRO A 58 8.06 -3.01 22.71
CA PRO A 58 9.22 -3.68 23.29
C PRO A 58 10.26 -4.08 22.25
N GLU A 59 11.54 -3.96 22.59
CA GLU A 59 12.60 -4.36 21.67
C GLU A 59 12.60 -5.86 21.35
N SER A 60 12.08 -6.66 22.27
CA SER A 60 11.88 -8.09 22.12
C SER A 60 10.84 -8.46 21.05
N ASP A 61 10.02 -7.51 20.61
CA ASP A 61 9.12 -7.76 19.49
C ASP A 61 9.92 -7.88 18.20
N GLY A 62 9.92 -9.10 17.63
CA GLY A 62 10.38 -9.33 16.27
C GLY A 62 9.50 -8.62 15.25
N GLU A 63 9.98 -8.52 14.01
CA GLU A 63 9.32 -7.78 12.92
C GLU A 63 7.84 -8.18 12.72
N PHE A 64 7.55 -9.48 12.75
CA PHE A 64 6.17 -9.98 12.65
C PHE A 64 5.25 -9.42 13.76
N MET A 65 5.73 -9.41 15.00
CA MET A 65 4.94 -8.93 16.14
C MET A 65 4.72 -7.42 16.07
N VAL A 66 5.75 -6.67 15.66
CA VAL A 66 5.61 -5.23 15.41
C VAL A 66 4.54 -4.98 14.36
N ARG A 67 4.60 -5.66 13.20
CA ARG A 67 3.60 -5.51 12.13
C ARG A 67 2.18 -5.80 12.61
N MET A 68 1.98 -6.86 13.39
CA MET A 68 0.66 -7.16 13.96
C MET A 68 0.14 -6.02 14.85
N LYS A 69 1.00 -5.49 15.73
CA LYS A 69 0.65 -4.44 16.69
C LYS A 69 0.38 -3.09 16.02
N VAL A 70 1.13 -2.72 14.98
CA VAL A 70 0.95 -1.43 14.27
C VAL A 70 -0.12 -1.48 13.19
N SER A 71 -0.59 -2.66 12.78
CA SER A 71 -1.43 -2.85 11.59
C SER A 71 -2.70 -2.01 11.54
N ASN A 72 -3.38 -1.79 12.68
CA ASN A 72 -4.58 -0.95 12.72
C ASN A 72 -4.24 0.54 12.56
N VAL A 73 -3.11 0.98 13.12
CA VAL A 73 -2.63 2.36 12.96
C VAL A 73 -2.23 2.62 11.51
N GLU A 74 -1.53 1.68 10.88
CA GLU A 74 -1.20 1.78 9.44
C GLU A 74 -2.47 1.83 8.59
N LEU A 75 -3.45 0.96 8.89
CA LEU A 75 -4.72 0.93 8.16
C LEU A 75 -5.44 2.28 8.25
N GLU A 76 -5.62 2.83 9.44
CA GLU A 76 -6.28 4.12 9.65
C GLU A 76 -5.58 5.25 8.89
N LYS A 77 -4.25 5.27 8.90
CA LYS A 77 -3.43 6.28 8.21
C LYS A 77 -3.36 6.12 6.69
N LYS A 78 -3.73 4.97 6.13
CA LYS A 78 -3.73 4.72 4.67
C LYS A 78 -5.12 4.79 4.05
N LEU A 79 -6.17 4.44 4.80
CA LEU A 79 -7.51 4.18 4.25
C LEU A 79 -8.08 5.38 3.46
N GLU A 80 -8.01 6.60 4.01
CA GLU A 80 -8.55 7.77 3.31
C GLU A 80 -7.76 8.08 2.02
N GLY A 81 -6.44 7.90 2.05
CA GLY A 81 -5.61 8.05 0.85
C GLY A 81 -5.97 7.05 -0.24
N MET A 82 -6.26 5.80 0.14
CA MET A 82 -6.71 4.78 -0.82
C MET A 82 -8.08 5.12 -1.40
N LEU A 83 -9.03 5.57 -0.57
CA LEU A 83 -10.35 6.02 -1.02
C LEU A 83 -10.23 7.23 -1.97
N ARG A 84 -9.32 8.17 -1.67
CA ARG A 84 -9.02 9.30 -2.54
C ARG A 84 -8.48 8.85 -3.89
N ALA A 85 -7.50 7.94 -3.91
CA ALA A 85 -6.93 7.41 -5.14
C ALA A 85 -8.00 6.73 -6.02
N ILE A 86 -8.89 5.94 -5.42
CA ILE A 86 -10.01 5.30 -6.14
C ILE A 86 -10.93 6.36 -6.78
N ARG A 87 -11.28 7.43 -6.04
CA ARG A 87 -12.16 8.50 -6.56
C ARG A 87 -11.53 9.28 -7.71
N GLU A 88 -10.25 9.64 -7.59
CA GLU A 88 -9.53 10.43 -8.59
C GLU A 88 -9.28 9.65 -9.89
N THR A 89 -8.90 8.38 -9.75
CA THR A 89 -8.63 7.50 -10.90
C THR A 89 -9.89 6.92 -11.53
N LYS A 90 -11.01 6.91 -10.78
CA LYS A 90 -12.25 6.22 -11.14
C LYS A 90 -11.99 4.74 -11.48
N ALA A 91 -11.16 4.08 -10.67
CA ALA A 91 -10.74 2.71 -10.93
C ALA A 91 -11.94 1.74 -11.01
N ASP A 92 -12.01 0.96 -12.09
CA ASP A 92 -12.99 -0.12 -12.24
C ASP A 92 -12.58 -1.39 -11.47
N THR A 93 -11.29 -1.58 -11.24
CA THR A 93 -10.73 -2.74 -10.55
C THR A 93 -9.43 -2.38 -9.84
N ILE A 94 -9.21 -2.98 -8.67
CA ILE A 94 -7.98 -2.85 -7.88
C ILE A 94 -7.23 -4.18 -7.86
N LEU A 95 -5.94 -4.14 -8.16
CA LEU A 95 -5.01 -5.25 -7.90
C LEU A 95 -4.13 -4.86 -6.71
N TYR A 96 -3.95 -5.77 -5.74
CA TYR A 96 -3.22 -5.46 -4.51
C TYR A 96 -2.51 -6.68 -3.90
N ASP A 97 -1.48 -6.44 -3.10
CA ASP A 97 -0.88 -7.45 -2.23
C ASP A 97 -1.69 -7.54 -0.91
N PRO A 98 -2.32 -8.70 -0.61
CA PRO A 98 -3.15 -8.83 0.59
C PRO A 98 -2.39 -8.83 1.91
N VAL A 99 -1.07 -9.06 1.90
CA VAL A 99 -0.21 -9.04 3.09
C VAL A 99 0.25 -7.61 3.41
N LEU A 100 0.48 -6.78 2.38
CA LEU A 100 1.05 -5.44 2.53
C LEU A 100 0.01 -4.31 2.45
N ASN A 101 -1.08 -4.52 1.71
CA ASN A 101 -2.05 -3.47 1.36
C ASN A 101 -3.47 -3.80 1.85
N ARG A 102 -3.61 -4.10 3.15
CA ARG A 102 -4.92 -4.42 3.75
C ARG A 102 -5.97 -3.32 3.55
N GLU A 103 -5.54 -2.07 3.45
CA GLU A 103 -6.39 -0.92 3.14
C GLU A 103 -7.14 -1.07 1.82
N ALA A 104 -6.55 -1.73 0.82
CA ALA A 104 -7.14 -1.84 -0.51
C ALA A 104 -8.42 -2.66 -0.51
N ALA A 105 -8.45 -3.80 0.20
CA ALA A 105 -9.64 -4.64 0.36
C ALA A 105 -10.80 -3.87 0.98
N ILE A 106 -10.51 -3.12 2.04
CA ILE A 106 -11.51 -2.35 2.78
C ILE A 106 -12.01 -1.16 1.95
N ALA A 107 -11.09 -0.43 1.31
CA ALA A 107 -11.44 0.70 0.45
C ALA A 107 -12.28 0.26 -0.76
N ALA A 108 -11.95 -0.89 -1.36
CA ALA A 108 -12.72 -1.45 -2.48
C ALA A 108 -14.16 -1.79 -2.07
N GLU A 109 -14.35 -2.41 -0.90
CA GLU A 109 -15.68 -2.74 -0.37
C GLU A 109 -16.53 -1.48 -0.09
N ILE A 110 -15.90 -0.43 0.46
CA ILE A 110 -16.55 0.87 0.70
C ILE A 110 -16.92 1.53 -0.63
N ALA A 111 -16.00 1.56 -1.59
CA ALA A 111 -16.17 2.21 -2.89
C ALA A 111 -16.99 1.39 -3.89
N LYS A 112 -17.32 0.13 -3.57
CA LYS A 112 -18.00 -0.83 -4.46
C LYS A 112 -17.24 -1.06 -5.77
N VAL A 113 -15.92 -1.20 -5.68
CA VAL A 113 -15.01 -1.47 -6.80
C VAL A 113 -14.56 -2.93 -6.76
N ALA A 114 -14.42 -3.56 -7.93
CA ALA A 114 -13.90 -4.93 -8.00
C ALA A 114 -12.45 -4.99 -7.49
N ILE A 115 -12.08 -6.09 -6.81
CA ILE A 115 -10.73 -6.24 -6.26
C ILE A 115 -10.18 -7.64 -6.45
N VAL A 116 -8.90 -7.71 -6.78
CA VAL A 116 -8.16 -8.95 -7.05
C VAL A 116 -6.87 -8.97 -6.23
N GLY A 117 -6.73 -9.98 -5.37
CA GLY A 117 -5.51 -10.21 -4.61
C GLY A 117 -4.42 -10.83 -5.49
N LEU A 118 -3.25 -10.20 -5.52
CA LEU A 118 -2.04 -10.74 -6.13
C LEU A 118 -1.32 -11.63 -5.12
N LEU A 119 -1.64 -12.91 -5.14
CA LEU A 119 -0.96 -13.94 -4.37
C LEU A 119 0.28 -14.42 -5.12
N ALA A 120 1.26 -13.53 -5.27
CA ALA A 120 2.56 -13.89 -5.84
C ALA A 120 3.39 -14.66 -4.80
N PHE A 121 2.97 -15.87 -4.45
CA PHE A 121 3.85 -16.83 -3.79
C PHE A 121 4.86 -17.32 -4.82
N ASN A 122 5.98 -16.61 -4.96
CA ASN A 122 7.07 -17.04 -5.81
C ASN A 122 7.74 -18.30 -5.22
N GLY A 123 7.19 -19.48 -5.50
CA GLY A 123 7.85 -20.78 -5.38
C GLY A 123 8.26 -21.21 -3.96
N TYR A 124 8.81 -22.43 -3.86
CA TYR A 124 9.33 -23.01 -2.62
C TYR A 124 10.30 -22.04 -1.92
N GLY A 125 9.95 -21.58 -0.71
CA GLY A 125 10.79 -20.69 0.10
C GLY A 125 10.33 -19.23 0.17
N ALA A 126 9.19 -18.87 -0.42
CA ALA A 126 8.50 -17.63 -0.04
C ALA A 126 7.93 -17.81 1.38
N TRP A 127 8.49 -17.08 2.34
CA TRP A 127 8.34 -17.25 3.80
C TRP A 127 6.91 -17.03 4.30
#